data_AF-A0A1G2T8V5-F1
#
_entry.id   AF-A0A1G2T8V5-F1
#
_cell.length_a   1.000
_cell.length_b   1.000
_cell.length_c   1.000
_cell.angle_alpha   90.00
_cell.angle_beta   90.00
_cell.angle_gamma   90.00
#
_symmetry.space_group_name_H-M   'P 1'
#
loop_
_entity.id
_entity.type
_entity.pdbx_description
1 polymer ?
#
loop_
_entity_poly.entity_id
_entity_poly.type
_entity_poly.pdbx_seq_one_letter_code
_entity_poly.pdbx_strand_id
1 'polypeptide(L)'
;MLLKEKEAYRLWLPIHRDFPKVERFGIGQKIEQSFLDLLELTFASVYLAQEQKILMLSRSIAKLDNLKFFMQLAWESKLIPTEKYAVISGEFENIGQQLGSWRKGLLEKQKTLIP
;
A
#
# COMPACT_ATOMS: atom_id res chain seq x y z
N MET A 1 -8.05 -7.28 -3.67
CA MET A 1 -7.43 -6.10 -3.03
C MET A 1 -6.91 -6.41 -1.65
N LEU A 2 -7.75 -6.49 -0.59
CA LEU A 2 -7.27 -6.79 0.78
C LEU A 2 -6.44 -8.08 0.88
N LEU A 3 -6.79 -9.13 0.12
CA LEU A 3 -5.98 -10.34 0.06
C LEU A 3 -4.57 -10.07 -0.50
N LYS A 4 -4.45 -9.24 -1.54
CA LYS A 4 -3.18 -8.86 -2.16
C LYS A 4 -2.34 -7.99 -1.23
N GLU A 5 -2.95 -7.04 -0.54
CA GLU A 5 -2.26 -6.27 0.49
C GLU A 5 -1.74 -7.16 1.63
N LYS A 6 -2.53 -8.15 2.07
CA LYS A 6 -2.09 -9.15 3.08
C LYS A 6 -0.95 -10.04 2.56
N GLU A 7 -0.97 -10.44 1.30
CA GLU A 7 0.11 -11.19 0.66
C GLU A 7 1.40 -10.37 0.60
N ALA A 8 1.31 -9.11 0.16
CA ALA A 8 2.45 -8.19 0.13
C ALA A 8 3.02 -7.94 1.54
N TYR A 9 2.15 -7.81 2.56
CA TYR A 9 2.59 -7.66 3.95
C TYR A 9 3.35 -8.90 4.47
N ARG A 10 2.91 -10.11 4.07
CA ARG A 10 3.64 -11.34 4.41
C ARG A 10 5.03 -11.39 3.78
N LEU A 11 5.22 -10.81 2.59
CA LEU A 11 6.53 -10.66 1.96
C LEU A 11 7.40 -9.62 2.68
N TRP A 12 6.79 -8.57 3.22
CA TRP A 12 7.48 -7.54 3.98
C TRP A 12 8.06 -8.05 5.31
N LEU A 13 7.32 -8.87 6.06
CA LEU A 13 7.76 -9.36 7.38
C LEU A 13 9.19 -9.97 7.41
N PRO A 14 9.57 -10.92 6.54
CA PRO A 14 10.94 -11.44 6.53
C PRO A 14 11.95 -10.37 6.09
N ILE A 15 11.62 -9.48 5.15
CA ILE A 15 12.49 -8.36 4.74
C ILE A 15 12.79 -7.46 5.96
N HIS A 16 11.77 -7.07 6.70
CA HIS A 16 11.89 -6.24 7.89
C HIS A 16 12.74 -6.91 8.98
N ARG A 17 12.58 -8.22 9.19
CA ARG A 17 13.37 -8.99 10.17
C ARG A 17 14.86 -9.02 9.84
N ASP A 18 15.21 -8.97 8.56
CA ASP A 18 16.60 -8.99 8.08
C ASP A 18 17.29 -7.62 8.22
N PHE A 19 16.55 -6.53 8.50
CA PHE A 19 17.16 -5.19 8.63
C PHE A 19 18.16 -5.14 9.81
N PRO A 20 19.28 -4.40 9.67
CA PRO A 20 20.13 -4.04 10.80
C PRO A 20 19.31 -3.38 11.92
N LYS A 21 19.69 -3.61 13.18
CA LYS A 21 18.91 -3.17 14.35
C LYS A 21 18.55 -1.68 14.30
N VAL A 22 19.50 -0.82 13.93
CA VAL A 22 19.28 0.64 13.85
C VAL A 22 18.23 0.97 12.78
N GLU A 23 18.38 0.41 11.59
CA GLU A 23 17.46 0.69 10.48
C GLU A 23 16.08 0.07 10.66
N ARG A 24 15.99 -1.02 11.42
CA ARG A 24 14.72 -1.63 11.79
C ARG A 24 13.84 -0.67 12.58
N PHE A 25 14.41 0.05 13.54
CA PHE A 25 13.69 1.08 14.32
C PHE A 25 13.67 2.46 13.63
N GLY A 26 14.40 2.62 12.53
CA GLY A 26 14.35 3.79 11.65
C GLY A 26 13.38 3.60 10.49
N ILE A 27 13.94 3.49 9.28
CA ILE A 27 13.16 3.36 8.05
C ILE A 27 12.28 2.10 8.02
N GLY A 28 12.71 0.99 8.63
CA GLY A 28 11.94 -0.24 8.74
C GLY A 28 10.60 -0.02 9.46
N GLN A 29 10.62 0.66 10.61
CA GLN A 29 9.40 1.00 11.35
C GLN A 29 8.50 1.97 10.55
N LYS A 30 9.08 2.90 9.78
CA LYS A 30 8.30 3.80 8.94
C LYS A 30 7.57 3.06 7.81
N ILE A 31 8.23 2.09 7.19
CA ILE A 31 7.64 1.22 6.16
C ILE A 31 6.53 0.36 6.78
N GLU A 32 6.83 -0.30 7.91
CA GLU A 32 5.87 -1.12 8.68
C GLU A 32 4.57 -0.35 8.94
N GLN A 33 4.68 0.84 9.54
CA GLN A 33 3.51 1.67 9.83
C GLN A 33 2.77 2.08 8.56
N SER A 34 3.48 2.43 7.49
CA SER A 34 2.85 2.79 6.21
C SER A 34 2.07 1.61 5.60
N PHE A 35 2.56 0.38 5.81
CA PHE A 35 1.90 -0.84 5.40
C PHE A 35 0.62 -1.10 6.18
N LEU A 36 0.69 -0.98 7.52
CA LEU A 36 -0.46 -1.16 8.40
C LEU A 36 -1.53 -0.10 8.15
N ASP A 37 -1.14 1.17 7.98
CA ASP A 37 -2.04 2.26 7.62
C ASP A 37 -2.77 1.96 6.30
N LEU A 38 -2.07 1.43 5.29
CA LEU A 38 -2.69 1.05 4.02
C LEU A 38 -3.76 -0.03 4.22
N LEU A 39 -3.43 -1.10 4.96
CA LEU A 39 -4.35 -2.18 5.28
C LEU A 39 -5.58 -1.68 6.04
N GLU A 40 -5.39 -0.81 7.03
CA GLU A 40 -6.47 -0.23 7.82
C GLU A 40 -7.38 0.66 6.98
N LEU A 41 -6.81 1.55 6.15
CA LEU A 41 -7.57 2.42 5.25
C LEU A 41 -8.39 1.61 4.25
N THR A 42 -7.77 0.61 3.60
CA THR A 42 -8.48 -0.25 2.64
C THR A 42 -9.55 -1.08 3.34
N PHE A 43 -9.28 -1.63 4.53
CA PHE A 43 -10.25 -2.41 5.30
C PHE A 43 -11.46 -1.57 5.70
N ALA A 44 -11.22 -0.38 6.27
CA ALA A 44 -12.29 0.56 6.63
C ALA A 44 -13.14 0.95 5.42
N SER A 45 -12.51 1.17 4.26
CA SER A 45 -13.21 1.61 3.04
C SER A 45 -14.35 0.68 2.62
N VAL A 46 -14.24 -0.62 2.90
CA VAL A 46 -15.22 -1.65 2.50
C VAL A 46 -16.62 -1.29 3.02
N TYR A 47 -16.70 -0.82 4.26
CA TYR A 47 -17.94 -0.59 5.00
C TYR A 47 -18.53 0.82 4.84
N LEU A 48 -17.86 1.69 4.08
CA LEU A 48 -18.28 3.08 3.93
C LEU A 48 -19.30 3.28 2.79
N ALA A 49 -20.11 4.32 2.94
CA ALA A 49 -20.94 4.88 1.88
C ALA A 49 -20.07 5.33 0.68
N GLN A 50 -20.66 5.39 -0.51
CA GLN A 50 -19.92 5.58 -1.77
C GLN A 50 -19.00 6.81 -1.77
N GLU A 51 -19.49 7.97 -1.32
CA GLU A 51 -18.71 9.22 -1.28
C GLU A 51 -17.50 9.11 -0.34
N GLN A 52 -17.73 8.60 0.87
CA GLN A 52 -16.68 8.38 1.87
C GLN A 52 -15.68 7.32 1.40
N LYS A 53 -16.14 6.30 0.69
CA LYS A 53 -15.30 5.25 0.08
C LYS A 53 -14.37 5.84 -0.97
N ILE A 54 -14.83 6.75 -1.84
CA ILE A 54 -13.97 7.43 -2.82
C ILE A 54 -12.85 8.22 -2.12
N LEU A 55 -13.19 8.94 -1.05
CA LEU A 55 -12.20 9.68 -0.25
C LEU A 55 -11.19 8.73 0.41
N MET A 56 -11.65 7.64 1.03
CA MET A 56 -10.75 6.66 1.65
C MET A 56 -9.84 5.97 0.65
N LEU A 57 -10.37 5.56 -0.51
CA LEU A 57 -9.53 4.96 -1.57
C LEU A 57 -8.48 5.93 -2.09
N SER A 58 -8.79 7.23 -2.17
CA SER A 58 -7.80 8.24 -2.52
C SER A 58 -6.68 8.33 -1.47
N ARG A 59 -7.02 8.20 -0.19
CA ARG A 59 -6.03 8.12 0.91
C ARG A 59 -5.22 6.82 0.87
N SER A 60 -5.84 5.67 0.60
CA SER A 60 -5.14 4.39 0.42
C SER A 60 -4.12 4.48 -0.72
N ILE A 61 -4.49 5.06 -1.87
CA ILE A 61 -3.58 5.24 -3.01
C ILE A 61 -2.37 6.11 -2.61
N ALA A 62 -2.61 7.27 -2.00
CA ALA A 62 -1.53 8.13 -1.53
C ALA A 62 -0.63 7.45 -0.46
N LYS A 63 -1.22 6.59 0.38
CA LYS A 63 -0.47 5.81 1.36
C LYS A 63 0.39 4.73 0.71
N LEU A 64 -0.13 4.06 -0.33
CA LEU A 64 0.65 3.12 -1.13
C LEU A 64 1.83 3.81 -1.82
N ASP A 65 1.64 5.02 -2.36
CA ASP A 65 2.73 5.79 -2.98
C ASP A 65 3.83 6.14 -1.96
N ASN A 66 3.44 6.55 -0.75
CA ASN A 66 4.38 6.76 0.36
C ASN A 66 5.12 5.48 0.75
N LEU A 67 4.41 4.34 0.80
CA LEU A 67 5.01 3.03 1.09
C LEU A 67 6.04 2.66 0.01
N LYS A 68 5.70 2.82 -1.27
CA LYS A 68 6.62 2.59 -2.41
C LYS A 68 7.86 3.47 -2.29
N PHE A 69 7.71 4.75 -1.97
CA PHE A 69 8.82 5.69 -1.79
C PHE A 69 9.80 5.24 -0.69
N PHE A 70 9.32 4.91 0.52
CA PHE A 70 10.22 4.47 1.59
C PHE A 70 10.85 3.10 1.30
N MET A 71 10.13 2.19 0.64
CA MET A 71 10.66 0.91 0.19
C MET A 71 11.78 1.09 -0.84
N GLN A 72 11.62 2.02 -1.78
CA GLN A 72 12.65 2.36 -2.75
C GLN A 72 13.89 2.92 -2.05
N LEU A 73 13.75 3.86 -1.11
CA LEU A 73 14.88 4.39 -0.34
C LEU A 73 15.64 3.29 0.42
N ALA A 74 14.92 2.36 1.05
CA ALA A 74 15.54 1.24 1.76
C ALA A 74 16.30 0.31 0.80
N TRP A 75 15.76 0.06 -0.39
CA TRP A 75 16.43 -0.71 -1.43
C TRP A 75 17.67 0.01 -1.98
N GLU A 76 17.58 1.30 -2.31
CA GLU A 76 18.71 2.12 -2.77
C GLU A 76 19.83 2.20 -1.72
N SER A 77 19.46 2.14 -0.45
CA SER A 77 20.38 2.06 0.70
C SER A 77 20.92 0.65 0.97
N LYS A 78 20.63 -0.33 0.09
CA LYS A 78 21.05 -1.73 0.17
C LYS A 78 20.54 -2.49 1.40
N LEU A 79 19.45 -2.03 2.01
CA LEU A 79 18.79 -2.71 3.14
C LEU A 79 17.88 -3.85 2.67
N ILE A 80 17.45 -3.79 1.40
CA ILE A 80 16.59 -4.81 0.77
C ILE A 80 17.37 -5.40 -0.41
N PRO A 81 17.54 -6.73 -0.48
CA PRO A 81 18.06 -7.38 -1.68
C PRO A 81 17.20 -7.10 -2.91
N THR A 82 17.81 -6.87 -4.07
CA THR A 82 17.12 -6.45 -5.30
C THR A 82 16.03 -7.45 -5.72
N GLU A 83 16.27 -8.75 -5.57
CA GLU A 83 15.29 -9.78 -5.87
C GLU A 83 14.06 -9.70 -4.96
N LYS A 84 14.24 -9.42 -3.67
CA LYS A 84 13.12 -9.23 -2.72
C LYS A 84 12.35 -7.94 -3.03
N TYR A 85 13.07 -6.87 -3.36
CA TYR A 85 12.48 -5.60 -3.76
C TYR A 85 11.67 -5.71 -5.06
N ALA A 86 12.17 -6.43 -6.06
CA ALA A 86 11.47 -6.66 -7.32
C ALA A 86 10.15 -7.42 -7.12
N VAL A 87 10.16 -8.45 -6.27
CA VAL A 87 8.94 -9.22 -5.96
C VAL A 87 7.89 -8.35 -5.27
N ILE A 88 8.25 -7.65 -4.20
CA ILE A 88 7.27 -6.87 -3.43
C ILE A 88 6.80 -5.60 -4.17
N SER A 89 7.67 -4.97 -4.99
CA SER A 89 7.28 -3.84 -5.82
C SER A 89 6.27 -4.23 -6.90
N GLY A 90 6.40 -5.43 -7.49
CA GLY A 90 5.39 -6.01 -8.37
C GLY A 90 4.02 -6.15 -7.69
N GLU A 91 3.99 -6.61 -6.43
CA GLU A 91 2.74 -6.66 -5.67
C GLU A 91 2.16 -5.26 -5.40
N PHE A 92 2.99 -4.25 -5.15
CA PHE A 92 2.52 -2.87 -5.00
C PHE A 92 1.92 -2.29 -6.28
N GLU A 93 2.45 -2.61 -7.45
CA GLU A 93 1.83 -2.21 -8.73
C GLU A 93 0.46 -2.86 -8.90
N ASN A 94 0.34 -4.15 -8.61
CA ASN A 94 -0.92 -4.87 -8.65
C ASN A 94 -1.96 -4.28 -7.68
N ILE A 95 -1.55 -3.93 -6.46
CA ILE A 95 -2.42 -3.28 -5.46
C ILE A 95 -2.85 -1.90 -5.96
N GLY A 96 -1.93 -1.10 -6.50
CA GLY A 96 -2.21 0.23 -7.04
C GLY A 96 -3.22 0.21 -8.18
N GLN A 97 -3.07 -0.74 -9.12
CA GLN A 97 -4.02 -0.93 -10.21
C GLN A 97 -5.43 -1.28 -9.69
N GLN A 98 -5.53 -2.15 -8.69
CA GLN A 98 -6.81 -2.53 -8.11
C GLN A 98 -7.49 -1.38 -7.36
N LEU A 99 -6.73 -0.63 -6.54
CA LEU A 99 -7.23 0.56 -5.85
C LEU A 99 -7.72 1.63 -6.84
N GLY A 100 -6.92 1.91 -7.87
CA GLY A 100 -7.25 2.88 -8.91
C GLY A 100 -8.50 2.49 -9.70
N SER A 101 -8.59 1.22 -10.11
CA SER A 101 -9.76 0.69 -10.83
C SER A 101 -11.04 0.78 -9.98
N TRP A 102 -10.94 0.46 -8.69
CA TRP A 102 -12.08 0.55 -7.78
C TRP A 102 -12.56 2.00 -7.62
N ARG A 103 -11.63 2.94 -7.36
CA ARG A 103 -11.95 4.36 -7.24
C ARG A 103 -12.59 4.89 -8.52
N LYS A 104 -12.02 4.57 -9.69
CA LYS A 104 -12.54 4.98 -11.01
C LYS A 104 -13.99 4.51 -11.21
N GLY A 105 -14.28 3.24 -10.93
CA GLY A 105 -15.63 2.69 -11.07
C GLY A 105 -16.66 3.34 -10.14
N LEU A 106 -16.26 3.79 -8.94
CA LEU A 106 -17.15 4.52 -8.03
C LEU A 106 -17.41 5.96 -8.50
N LEU A 107 -16.40 6.63 -9.06
CA LEU A 107 -16.54 7.98 -9.62
C LEU A 107 -17.47 7.98 -10.84
N GLU A 108 -17.36 6.97 -11.71
CA GLU A 108 -18.25 6.81 -12.87
C GLU A 108 -19.71 6.63 -12.45
N LYS A 109 -19.97 5.78 -11.45
CA LYS A 109 -21.32 5.61 -10.87
C LYS A 109 -21.87 6.88 -10.23
N GLN A 110 -21.02 7.70 -9.62
CA GLN A 110 -21.44 8.97 -9.02
C GLN A 110 -21.89 9.98 -10.09
N LYS A 111 -21.16 10.06 -11.21
CA LYS A 111 -21.52 10.92 -12.34
C LYS A 111 -22.86 10.55 -12.98
N THR A 112 -23.20 9.27 -13.03
CA THR A 112 -24.51 8.83 -13.57
C THR A 112 -25.70 9.14 -12.66
N LEU A 113 -25.46 9.50 -11.39
CA LEU A 113 -26.50 9.81 -10.40
C LEU A 113 -26.76 11.31 -10.24
N ILE A 114 -25.90 12.17 -10.80
CA ILE A 114 -26.03 13.63 -10.77
C ILE A 114 -26.19 14.08 -12.24
N PRO A 115 -27.40 14.47 -12.69
CA PRO A 115 -27.63 14.91 -14.07
C PRO A 115 -26.86 16.17 -14.46
#